data_AF-K0VFY9-F1
#
_entry.id   AF-K0VFY9-F1
#
_cell.length_a   1.000
_cell.length_b   1.000
_cell.length_c   1.000
_cell.angle_alpha   90.00
_cell.angle_beta   90.00
_cell.angle_gamma   90.00
#
_symmetry.space_group_name_H-M   'P 1'
#
loop_
_entity.id
_entity.type
_entity.pdbx_description
1 polymer ?
#
loop_
_entity_poly.entity_id
_entity_poly.type
_entity_poly.pdbx_seq_one_letter_code
_entity_poly.pdbx_strand_id
1 'polypeptide(L)'
;MTNSHDPLTVLNGNDQPVSPDPAFAARLRARLESALTLPERTQGVDMSGTETAIAELNEPSAATAPPRSAVVPYLTVPDARAAIAWYVDALGAVEIGEPIVMDDGRIGHAELELAGGVLYLADEYPEIGLKAPSPQANSVSLMLEVPDTDAALERARILGAQVQREPYENYGTRNAAIIDPSGHRWMLSGPATGATVQIQHGDVGYVSVWAPDAERAAAFYGHVLGWTYDPATGQVTNTRQPIGISGVAGAGTLFCCYAVTDLDGARRAIVSGGGEPGQTREFDFGTVLEATDPTGAPFAVFLPAGETPRPELNGSGPGELSYITYEVPDSTTFKQFYSRVLFWTFEPGRIDDGWGVQGSRPMSGMAGGAEQTTTVPMWTVADIDAAVSRVIEAGGTVLQQPSRQDYGVMAECTDDQGCRFYLGQF
;
A
#
# COMPACT_ATOMS: atom_id res chain seq x y z
N MET A 1 23.33 10.02 -49.39
CA MET A 1 23.09 10.52 -48.03
C MET A 1 21.73 11.19 -48.03
N THR A 2 20.70 10.44 -47.66
CA THR A 2 19.32 10.91 -47.54
C THR A 2 19.01 10.94 -46.04
N ASN A 3 18.62 12.12 -45.55
CA ASN A 3 18.40 12.37 -44.14
C ASN A 3 17.08 11.72 -43.71
N SER A 4 17.12 10.68 -42.88
CA SER A 4 15.98 9.80 -42.55
C SER A 4 14.96 10.39 -41.55
N HIS A 5 14.99 11.70 -41.30
CA HIS A 5 14.21 12.37 -40.25
C HIS A 5 13.52 13.66 -40.72
N ASP A 6 13.16 13.77 -41.99
CA ASP A 6 12.26 14.85 -42.44
C ASP A 6 10.79 14.44 -42.21
N PRO A 7 10.04 15.10 -41.32
CA PRO A 7 8.63 14.79 -41.08
C PRO A 7 7.73 15.05 -42.30
N LEU A 8 8.22 15.79 -43.31
CA LEU A 8 7.48 16.07 -44.55
C LEU A 8 7.69 14.98 -45.62
N THR A 9 8.51 13.95 -45.37
CA THR A 9 8.70 12.85 -46.34
C THR A 9 7.40 12.08 -46.62
N VAL A 10 6.44 12.09 -45.68
CA VAL A 10 5.08 11.51 -45.83
C VAL A 10 4.31 12.16 -46.98
N LEU A 11 4.53 13.44 -47.28
CA LEU A 11 3.86 14.15 -48.36
C LEU A 11 4.42 13.80 -49.74
N ASN A 12 5.57 13.12 -49.81
CA ASN A 12 6.16 12.62 -51.05
C ASN A 12 5.67 11.20 -51.40
N GLY A 13 4.72 10.65 -50.64
CA GLY A 13 4.06 9.39 -50.97
C GLY A 13 3.26 9.52 -52.26
N ASN A 14 3.44 8.57 -53.19
CA ASN A 14 2.61 8.45 -54.39
C ASN A 14 1.20 7.90 -54.05
N ASP A 15 0.53 8.50 -53.07
CA ASP A 15 -0.86 8.16 -52.78
C ASP A 15 -1.70 8.60 -53.99
N GLN A 16 -2.19 7.62 -54.75
CA GLN A 16 -3.12 7.90 -55.83
C GLN A 16 -4.38 8.51 -55.22
N PRO A 17 -4.83 9.69 -55.69
CA PRO A 17 -6.05 10.31 -55.20
C PRO A 17 -7.20 9.32 -55.28
N VAL A 18 -7.69 8.87 -54.13
CA VAL A 18 -8.87 8.02 -54.07
C VAL A 18 -10.05 8.91 -54.47
N SER A 19 -10.77 8.50 -55.50
CA SER A 19 -11.97 9.23 -55.91
C SER A 19 -12.95 9.24 -54.73
N PRO A 20 -13.51 10.40 -54.36
CA PRO A 20 -14.46 10.48 -53.27
C PRO A 20 -15.63 9.54 -53.54
N ASP A 21 -16.25 9.03 -52.48
CA ASP A 21 -17.44 8.19 -52.57
C ASP A 21 -18.45 8.80 -53.57
N PRO A 22 -18.83 8.06 -54.63
CA PRO A 22 -19.73 8.55 -55.66
C PRO A 22 -21.06 9.07 -55.09
N ALA A 23 -21.56 8.47 -54.00
CA ALA A 23 -22.79 8.92 -53.36
C ALA A 23 -22.60 10.26 -52.64
N PHE A 24 -21.47 10.45 -51.95
CA PHE A 24 -21.09 11.73 -51.37
C PHE A 24 -20.90 12.82 -52.45
N ALA A 25 -20.17 12.51 -53.52
CA ALA A 25 -19.91 13.45 -54.61
C ALA A 25 -21.22 13.89 -55.32
N ALA A 26 -22.16 12.95 -55.54
CA ALA A 26 -23.46 13.25 -56.11
C ALA A 26 -24.31 14.15 -55.19
N ARG A 27 -24.34 13.88 -53.88
CA ARG A 27 -25.05 14.72 -52.91
C ARG A 27 -24.45 16.12 -52.83
N LEU A 28 -23.13 16.25 -52.82
CA LEU A 28 -22.45 17.55 -52.76
C LEU A 28 -22.69 18.35 -54.04
N ARG A 29 -22.62 17.72 -55.22
CA ARG A 29 -22.90 18.38 -56.50
C ARG A 29 -24.34 18.88 -56.56
N ALA A 30 -25.32 18.05 -56.20
CA ALA A 30 -26.73 18.47 -56.16
C ALA A 30 -26.95 19.66 -55.21
N ARG A 31 -26.25 19.70 -54.07
CA ARG A 31 -26.34 20.80 -53.09
C ARG A 31 -25.72 22.10 -53.60
N LEU A 32 -24.59 22.02 -54.30
CA LEU A 32 -23.93 23.17 -54.91
C LEU A 32 -24.73 23.72 -56.10
N GLU A 33 -25.28 22.85 -56.96
CA GLU A 33 -26.14 23.26 -58.07
C GLU A 33 -27.43 23.91 -57.58
N SER A 34 -28.02 23.39 -56.51
CA SER A 34 -29.17 24.01 -55.85
C SER A 34 -28.84 25.37 -55.21
N ALA A 35 -27.61 25.57 -54.73
CA ALA A 35 -27.18 26.84 -54.15
C ALA A 35 -26.82 27.89 -55.23
N LEU A 36 -26.31 27.45 -56.38
CA LEU A 36 -25.90 28.30 -57.50
C LEU A 36 -27.07 28.71 -58.42
N THR A 37 -28.25 28.12 -58.28
CA THR A 37 -29.46 28.44 -59.06
C THR A 37 -30.37 29.48 -58.40
N LEU A 38 -29.92 30.11 -57.31
CA LEU A 38 -30.65 31.20 -56.67
C LEU A 38 -30.53 32.50 -57.50
N PRO A 39 -31.64 33.21 -57.80
CA PRO A 39 -31.58 34.47 -58.54
C PRO A 39 -30.80 35.55 -57.78
N GLU A 40 -30.05 36.38 -58.51
CA GLU A 40 -29.30 37.49 -57.92
C GLU A 40 -30.22 38.43 -57.12
N ARG A 41 -29.82 38.71 -55.87
CA ARG A 41 -30.49 39.57 -54.86
C ARG A 41 -31.65 38.93 -54.08
N THR A 42 -31.63 37.63 -53.88
CA THR A 42 -32.48 36.98 -52.87
C THR A 42 -32.08 37.46 -51.47
N GLN A 43 -32.90 38.30 -50.83
CA GLN A 43 -32.80 38.61 -49.39
C GLN A 43 -33.92 37.89 -48.65
N GLY A 44 -33.55 37.11 -47.62
CA GLY A 44 -34.48 36.32 -46.83
C GLY A 44 -34.60 34.87 -47.31
N VAL A 45 -33.47 34.16 -47.38
CA VAL A 45 -33.51 32.70 -47.32
C VAL A 45 -33.81 32.34 -45.87
N ASP A 46 -34.99 31.81 -45.60
CA ASP A 46 -35.32 31.28 -44.29
C ASP A 46 -34.47 30.03 -44.05
N MET A 47 -33.50 30.14 -43.15
CA MET A 47 -32.49 29.13 -42.83
C MET A 47 -33.05 28.07 -41.86
N SER A 48 -34.36 27.79 -41.88
CA SER A 48 -34.98 26.83 -40.94
C SER A 48 -34.45 25.40 -41.09
N GLY A 49 -33.93 25.03 -42.28
CA GLY A 49 -33.22 23.77 -42.48
C GLY A 49 -31.81 23.74 -41.86
N THR A 50 -31.19 24.90 -41.63
CA THR A 50 -29.85 25.00 -41.03
C THR A 50 -29.94 24.99 -39.52
N GLU A 51 -30.96 25.59 -38.92
CA GLU A 51 -31.24 25.43 -37.48
C GLU A 51 -31.61 23.99 -37.15
N THR A 52 -32.40 23.30 -37.99
CA THR A 52 -32.74 21.89 -37.77
C THR A 52 -31.52 20.98 -37.99
N ALA A 53 -30.69 21.22 -39.00
CA ALA A 53 -29.46 20.45 -39.22
C ALA A 53 -28.38 20.74 -38.16
N ILE A 54 -28.27 21.98 -37.69
CA ILE A 54 -27.37 22.34 -36.57
C ILE A 54 -27.92 21.75 -35.26
N ALA A 55 -29.23 21.68 -35.06
CA ALA A 55 -29.85 21.03 -33.92
C ALA A 55 -29.65 19.50 -33.97
N GLU A 56 -29.79 18.83 -35.12
CA GLU A 56 -29.47 17.39 -35.26
C GLU A 56 -27.97 17.10 -35.13
N LEU A 57 -27.09 18.03 -35.54
CA LEU A 57 -25.63 17.92 -35.35
C LEU A 57 -25.18 18.26 -33.92
N ASN A 58 -25.96 19.07 -33.18
CA ASN A 58 -25.71 19.46 -31.78
C ASN A 58 -26.59 18.70 -30.78
N GLU A 59 -27.52 17.87 -31.25
CA GLU A 59 -28.23 16.91 -30.41
C GLU A 59 -27.15 15.96 -29.87
N PRO A 60 -26.96 15.88 -28.55
CA PRO A 60 -26.04 14.92 -28.00
C PRO A 60 -26.49 13.55 -28.47
N SER A 61 -25.63 12.89 -29.26
CA SER A 61 -25.77 11.47 -29.61
C SER A 61 -26.28 10.72 -28.39
N ALA A 62 -27.38 9.98 -28.58
CA ALA A 62 -28.08 9.21 -27.56
C ALA A 62 -27.11 8.69 -26.48
N ALA A 63 -27.39 9.08 -25.23
CA ALA A 63 -26.69 8.72 -24.00
C ALA A 63 -25.20 8.42 -24.20
N THR A 64 -24.34 9.37 -23.84
CA THR A 64 -22.93 9.05 -23.62
C THR A 64 -22.90 7.96 -22.56
N ALA A 65 -22.77 6.70 -22.99
CA ALA A 65 -22.52 5.60 -22.09
C ALA A 65 -21.30 6.02 -21.25
N PRO A 66 -21.33 5.80 -19.92
CA PRO A 66 -20.17 6.10 -19.10
C PRO A 66 -18.94 5.50 -19.79
N PRO A 67 -17.80 6.22 -19.86
CA PRO A 67 -16.64 5.76 -20.60
C PRO A 67 -16.26 4.38 -20.07
N ARG A 68 -16.58 3.34 -20.86
CA ARG A 68 -16.26 1.96 -20.50
C ARG A 68 -14.75 1.89 -20.38
N SER A 69 -14.27 1.33 -19.28
CA SER A 69 -12.86 0.99 -19.14
C SER A 69 -12.38 0.30 -20.40
N ALA A 70 -11.13 0.56 -20.83
CA ALA A 70 -10.56 -0.02 -22.05
C ALA A 70 -10.62 -1.57 -22.04
N VAL A 71 -10.76 -2.17 -20.87
CA VAL A 71 -11.06 -3.59 -20.66
C VAL A 71 -12.36 -3.68 -19.84
N VAL A 72 -13.34 -4.42 -20.36
CA VAL A 72 -14.58 -4.76 -19.66
C VAL A 72 -14.49 -6.22 -19.23
N PRO A 73 -14.61 -6.55 -17.94
CA PRO A 73 -14.61 -7.93 -17.51
C PRO A 73 -15.86 -8.64 -18.03
N TYR A 74 -15.66 -9.86 -18.54
CA TYR A 74 -16.73 -10.74 -18.95
C TYR A 74 -16.69 -11.98 -18.05
N LEU A 75 -17.65 -12.08 -17.14
CA LEU A 75 -17.73 -13.18 -16.20
C LEU A 75 -18.54 -14.34 -16.78
N THR A 76 -18.05 -15.55 -16.55
CA THR A 76 -18.85 -16.74 -16.71
C THR A 76 -19.32 -17.20 -15.35
N VAL A 77 -20.61 -17.47 -15.21
CA VAL A 77 -21.23 -17.89 -13.95
C VAL A 77 -22.08 -19.15 -14.17
N PRO A 78 -22.23 -20.02 -13.15
CA PRO A 78 -23.04 -21.24 -13.29
C PRO A 78 -24.54 -20.97 -13.51
N ASP A 79 -25.04 -19.86 -12.98
CA ASP A 79 -26.42 -19.37 -13.14
C ASP A 79 -26.42 -17.85 -13.22
N ALA A 80 -26.62 -17.31 -14.42
CA ALA A 80 -26.58 -15.88 -14.70
C ALA A 80 -27.71 -15.11 -14.02
N ARG A 81 -28.91 -15.70 -13.87
CA ARG A 81 -30.03 -15.01 -13.21
C ARG A 81 -29.77 -14.88 -11.72
N ALA A 82 -29.28 -15.95 -11.08
CA ALA A 82 -28.91 -15.93 -9.68
C ALA A 82 -27.74 -14.97 -9.43
N ALA A 83 -26.73 -14.96 -10.33
CA ALA A 83 -25.60 -14.04 -10.22
C ALA A 83 -26.02 -12.58 -10.38
N ILE A 84 -26.87 -12.25 -11.36
CA ILE A 84 -27.42 -10.89 -11.54
C ILE A 84 -28.13 -10.42 -10.26
N ALA A 85 -29.05 -11.23 -9.73
CA ALA A 85 -29.76 -10.91 -8.49
C ALA A 85 -28.78 -10.69 -7.32
N TRP A 86 -27.76 -11.54 -7.21
CA TRP A 86 -26.74 -11.39 -6.18
C TRP A 86 -25.91 -10.11 -6.34
N TYR A 87 -25.48 -9.76 -7.56
CA TYR A 87 -24.72 -8.53 -7.79
C TYR A 87 -25.55 -7.28 -7.52
N VAL A 88 -26.84 -7.30 -7.86
CA VAL A 88 -27.78 -6.22 -7.53
C VAL A 88 -27.90 -6.07 -6.00
N ASP A 89 -28.19 -7.15 -5.28
CA ASP A 89 -28.46 -7.10 -3.84
C ASP A 89 -27.20 -6.87 -2.99
N ALA A 90 -26.09 -7.53 -3.33
CA ALA A 90 -24.86 -7.48 -2.53
C ALA A 90 -24.01 -6.26 -2.85
N LEU A 91 -23.83 -5.97 -4.14
CA LEU A 91 -22.88 -4.98 -4.64
C LEU A 91 -23.56 -3.71 -5.16
N GLY A 92 -24.87 -3.69 -5.32
CA GLY A 92 -25.61 -2.53 -5.83
C GLY A 92 -25.50 -2.38 -7.35
N ALA A 93 -25.35 -3.48 -8.07
CA ALA A 93 -25.35 -3.47 -9.53
C ALA A 93 -26.71 -3.06 -10.09
N VAL A 94 -26.72 -2.52 -11.31
CA VAL A 94 -27.94 -2.18 -12.05
C VAL A 94 -27.90 -2.84 -13.42
N GLU A 95 -28.97 -3.55 -13.79
CA GLU A 95 -29.09 -4.16 -15.12
C GLU A 95 -29.17 -3.10 -16.21
N ILE A 96 -28.31 -3.23 -17.24
CA ILE A 96 -28.33 -2.39 -18.43
C ILE A 96 -29.09 -3.13 -19.53
N GLY A 97 -30.35 -2.75 -19.73
CA GLY A 97 -31.21 -3.38 -20.73
C GLY A 97 -31.63 -4.80 -20.36
N GLU A 98 -32.24 -5.51 -21.32
CA GLU A 98 -32.67 -6.90 -21.11
C GLU A 98 -31.53 -7.87 -21.46
N PRO A 99 -31.27 -8.90 -20.62
CA PRO A 99 -30.34 -9.97 -20.95
C PRO A 99 -30.69 -10.68 -22.28
N ILE A 100 -29.66 -11.02 -23.05
CA ILE A 100 -29.81 -11.82 -24.27
C ILE A 100 -29.96 -13.29 -23.87
N VAL A 101 -31.19 -13.79 -24.02
CA VAL A 101 -31.54 -15.19 -23.76
C VAL A 101 -31.42 -16.00 -25.06
N MET A 102 -30.69 -17.10 -25.00
CA MET A 102 -30.49 -18.02 -26.12
C MET A 102 -31.68 -18.98 -26.28
N ASP A 103 -31.73 -19.71 -27.40
CA ASP A 103 -32.82 -20.67 -27.71
C ASP A 103 -33.00 -21.77 -26.65
N ASP A 104 -31.94 -22.08 -25.89
CA ASP A 104 -31.95 -23.06 -24.80
C ASP A 104 -32.36 -22.48 -23.43
N GLY A 105 -32.66 -21.18 -23.36
CA GLY A 105 -33.08 -20.47 -22.16
C GLY A 105 -31.95 -19.92 -21.28
N ARG A 106 -30.68 -20.22 -21.59
CA ARG A 106 -29.51 -19.64 -20.91
C ARG A 106 -29.30 -18.18 -21.34
N ILE A 107 -28.76 -17.37 -20.45
CA ILE A 107 -28.31 -16.01 -20.75
C ILE A 107 -26.94 -16.12 -21.45
N GLY A 108 -26.93 -15.78 -22.73
CA GLY A 108 -25.71 -15.70 -23.53
C GLY A 108 -24.95 -14.38 -23.33
N HIS A 109 -25.63 -13.35 -22.82
CA HIS A 109 -25.02 -12.06 -22.48
C HIS A 109 -25.95 -11.21 -21.60
N ALA A 110 -25.41 -10.62 -20.54
CA ALA A 110 -26.02 -9.55 -19.78
C ALA A 110 -24.99 -8.47 -19.44
N GLU A 111 -25.47 -7.24 -19.28
CA GLU A 111 -24.66 -6.09 -18.91
C GLU A 111 -25.14 -5.54 -17.56
N LEU A 112 -24.19 -5.28 -16.66
CA LEU A 112 -24.45 -4.65 -15.36
C LEU A 112 -23.61 -3.39 -15.22
N GLU A 113 -24.23 -2.30 -14.76
CA GLU A 113 -23.54 -1.11 -14.26
C GLU A 113 -23.20 -1.31 -12.79
N LEU A 114 -21.95 -1.02 -12.41
CA LEU A 114 -21.49 -1.12 -11.03
C LEU A 114 -20.36 -0.12 -10.77
N ALA A 115 -20.53 0.75 -9.77
CA ALA A 115 -19.56 1.79 -9.38
C ALA A 115 -19.07 2.66 -10.56
N GLY A 116 -19.97 2.99 -11.50
CA GLY A 116 -19.64 3.79 -12.70
C GLY A 116 -18.89 3.01 -13.80
N GLY A 117 -18.59 1.73 -13.58
CA GLY A 117 -18.06 0.80 -14.57
C GLY A 117 -19.14 -0.13 -15.12
N VAL A 118 -18.76 -0.95 -16.11
CA VAL A 118 -19.62 -1.96 -16.72
C VAL A 118 -18.98 -3.33 -16.55
N LEU A 119 -19.83 -4.32 -16.27
CA LEU A 119 -19.50 -5.73 -16.15
C LEU A 119 -20.38 -6.51 -17.12
N TYR A 120 -19.78 -7.43 -17.88
CA TYR A 120 -20.54 -8.38 -18.68
C TYR A 120 -20.58 -9.73 -17.98
N LEU A 121 -21.67 -10.48 -18.17
CA LEU A 121 -21.73 -11.87 -17.75
C LEU A 121 -22.57 -12.74 -18.68
N ALA A 122 -22.33 -14.05 -18.61
CA ALA A 122 -23.13 -15.08 -19.26
C ALA A 122 -23.14 -16.36 -18.41
N ASP A 123 -24.12 -17.21 -18.68
CA ASP A 123 -24.12 -18.59 -18.20
C ASP A 123 -22.90 -19.37 -18.73
N GLU A 124 -22.61 -20.50 -18.10
CA GLU A 124 -21.60 -21.44 -18.61
C GLU A 124 -22.02 -22.06 -19.95
N TYR A 125 -21.04 -22.17 -20.85
CA TYR A 125 -21.11 -22.99 -22.06
C TYR A 125 -19.87 -23.91 -22.13
N PRO A 126 -19.83 -24.99 -21.31
CA PRO A 126 -18.71 -25.92 -21.26
C PRO A 126 -18.33 -26.51 -22.61
N GLU A 127 -19.31 -26.66 -23.52
CA GLU A 127 -19.17 -27.16 -24.88
C GLU A 127 -18.23 -26.32 -25.76
N ILE A 128 -18.08 -25.03 -25.46
CA ILE A 128 -17.15 -24.11 -26.14
C ILE A 128 -16.02 -23.65 -25.22
N GLY A 129 -15.89 -24.27 -24.04
CA GLY A 129 -14.83 -23.96 -23.07
C GLY A 129 -15.10 -22.75 -22.18
N LEU A 130 -16.31 -22.19 -22.18
CA LEU A 130 -16.69 -21.07 -21.32
C LEU A 130 -17.21 -21.62 -19.98
N LYS A 131 -16.43 -21.45 -18.91
CA LYS A 131 -16.71 -22.02 -17.58
C LYS A 131 -16.44 -21.01 -16.46
N ALA A 132 -17.24 -21.08 -15.41
CA ALA A 132 -17.01 -20.35 -14.17
C ALA A 132 -15.74 -20.87 -13.46
N PRO A 133 -15.16 -20.06 -12.57
CA PRO A 133 -13.99 -20.46 -11.79
C PRO A 133 -14.25 -21.74 -10.99
N SER A 134 -13.30 -22.68 -11.03
CA SER A 134 -13.33 -23.81 -10.09
C SER A 134 -13.08 -23.31 -8.66
N PRO A 135 -13.61 -23.99 -7.63
CA PRO A 135 -13.35 -23.60 -6.25
C PRO A 135 -11.85 -23.39 -5.99
N GLN A 136 -11.50 -22.25 -5.39
CA GLN A 136 -10.12 -21.84 -5.07
C GLN A 136 -9.22 -21.58 -6.29
N ALA A 137 -9.74 -21.58 -7.51
CA ALA A 137 -9.00 -21.28 -8.73
C ALA A 137 -9.41 -19.90 -9.28
N ASN A 138 -8.67 -18.85 -8.93
CA ASN A 138 -8.89 -17.49 -9.42
C ASN A 138 -7.65 -17.00 -10.18
N SER A 139 -7.78 -16.69 -11.47
CA SER A 139 -6.69 -16.12 -12.27
C SER A 139 -6.60 -14.60 -12.18
N VAL A 140 -7.70 -13.95 -11.80
CA VAL A 140 -7.83 -12.48 -11.68
C VAL A 140 -8.58 -12.10 -10.41
N SER A 141 -8.58 -10.81 -10.08
CA SER A 141 -9.43 -10.25 -9.03
C SER A 141 -10.08 -8.97 -9.53
N LEU A 142 -11.37 -8.83 -9.29
CA LEU A 142 -12.16 -7.66 -9.65
C LEU A 142 -12.06 -6.65 -8.51
N MET A 143 -11.50 -5.48 -8.77
CA MET A 143 -11.48 -4.39 -7.79
C MET A 143 -12.79 -3.61 -7.93
N LEU A 144 -13.49 -3.46 -6.81
CA LEU A 144 -14.72 -2.69 -6.73
C LEU A 144 -14.55 -1.57 -5.70
N GLU A 145 -14.72 -0.33 -6.15
CA GLU A 145 -14.84 0.79 -5.25
C GLU A 145 -16.21 0.80 -4.58
N VAL A 146 -16.22 0.92 -3.25
CA VAL A 146 -17.44 0.97 -2.44
C VAL A 146 -17.38 2.16 -1.48
N PRO A 147 -18.52 2.81 -1.19
CA PRO A 147 -18.53 3.94 -0.25
C PRO A 147 -18.24 3.53 1.20
N ASP A 148 -18.51 2.27 1.55
CA ASP A 148 -18.28 1.69 2.87
C ASP A 148 -17.93 0.20 2.71
N THR A 149 -16.68 -0.14 3.04
CA THR A 149 -16.14 -1.49 2.88
C THR A 149 -16.74 -2.49 3.86
N ASP A 150 -16.98 -2.10 5.11
CA ASP A 150 -17.54 -2.99 6.14
C ASP A 150 -19.00 -3.31 5.81
N ALA A 151 -19.78 -2.30 5.44
CA ALA A 151 -21.18 -2.49 5.06
C ALA A 151 -21.32 -3.35 3.80
N ALA A 152 -20.46 -3.14 2.79
CA ALA A 152 -20.45 -3.96 1.59
C ALA A 152 -20.03 -5.42 1.88
N LEU A 153 -18.99 -5.60 2.70
CA LEU A 153 -18.53 -6.92 3.11
C LEU A 153 -19.61 -7.69 3.86
N GLU A 154 -20.29 -7.04 4.82
CA GLU A 154 -21.30 -7.69 5.63
C GLU A 154 -22.54 -8.07 4.81
N ARG A 155 -22.98 -7.20 3.89
CA ARG A 155 -24.04 -7.55 2.93
C ARG A 155 -23.65 -8.77 2.09
N ALA A 156 -22.45 -8.77 1.52
CA ALA A 156 -21.97 -9.89 0.71
C ALA A 156 -21.88 -11.19 1.52
N ARG A 157 -21.42 -11.12 2.78
CA ARG A 157 -21.35 -12.26 3.71
C ARG A 157 -22.73 -12.84 3.98
N ILE A 158 -23.72 -11.99 4.30
CA ILE A 158 -25.10 -12.41 4.55
C ILE A 158 -25.69 -13.11 3.32
N LEU A 159 -25.35 -12.62 2.11
CA LEU A 159 -25.80 -13.17 0.84
C LEU A 159 -24.92 -14.32 0.33
N GLY A 160 -24.06 -14.91 1.17
CA GLY A 160 -23.38 -16.17 0.88
C GLY A 160 -21.99 -16.05 0.24
N ALA A 161 -21.39 -14.86 0.17
CA ALA A 161 -19.99 -14.73 -0.21
C ALA A 161 -19.07 -15.28 0.89
N GLN A 162 -17.99 -15.93 0.47
CA GLN A 162 -16.92 -16.37 1.36
C GLN A 162 -15.96 -15.21 1.60
N VAL A 163 -15.83 -14.75 2.84
CA VAL A 163 -14.82 -13.76 3.22
C VAL A 163 -13.44 -14.41 3.22
N GLN A 164 -12.56 -13.97 2.31
CA GLN A 164 -11.16 -14.38 2.29
C GLN A 164 -10.30 -13.51 3.20
N ARG A 165 -10.64 -12.23 3.33
CA ARG A 165 -9.92 -11.29 4.18
C ARG A 165 -10.89 -10.26 4.76
N GLU A 166 -10.90 -10.18 6.08
CA GLU A 166 -11.64 -9.18 6.87
C GLU A 166 -11.15 -7.75 6.57
N PRO A 167 -11.93 -6.71 6.91
CA PRO A 167 -11.58 -5.33 6.64
C PRO A 167 -10.23 -4.95 7.26
N TYR A 168 -9.39 -4.30 6.47
CA TYR A 168 -8.08 -3.82 6.91
C TYR A 168 -7.75 -2.52 6.18
N GLU A 169 -6.91 -1.69 6.78
CA GLU A 169 -6.51 -0.40 6.20
C GLU A 169 -5.06 -0.43 5.75
N ASN A 170 -4.81 -0.07 4.49
CA ASN A 170 -3.48 0.15 3.94
C ASN A 170 -3.54 1.22 2.84
N TYR A 171 -2.44 1.94 2.63
CA TYR A 171 -2.31 2.94 1.56
C TYR A 171 -3.45 3.99 1.51
N GLY A 172 -4.07 4.29 2.66
CA GLY A 172 -5.15 5.28 2.75
C GLY A 172 -6.55 4.77 2.36
N THR A 173 -6.72 3.47 2.12
CA THR A 173 -8.03 2.87 1.86
C THR A 173 -8.36 1.75 2.83
N ARG A 174 -9.66 1.51 3.04
CA ARG A 174 -10.18 0.37 3.77
C ARG A 174 -10.59 -0.71 2.80
N ASN A 175 -9.99 -1.88 2.92
CA ASN A 175 -10.07 -2.93 1.92
C ASN A 175 -10.57 -4.24 2.53
N ALA A 176 -11.23 -5.07 1.71
CA ALA A 176 -11.61 -6.44 2.05
C ALA A 176 -11.53 -7.33 0.80
N ALA A 177 -11.54 -8.66 0.98
CA ALA A 177 -11.59 -9.59 -0.15
C ALA A 177 -12.58 -10.72 0.09
N ILE A 178 -13.37 -11.03 -0.95
CA ILE A 178 -14.40 -12.07 -0.94
C ILE A 178 -14.32 -12.95 -2.19
N ILE A 179 -14.87 -14.17 -2.08
CA ILE A 179 -15.31 -14.98 -3.21
C ILE A 179 -16.82 -14.94 -3.26
N ASP A 180 -17.40 -14.53 -4.39
CA ASP A 180 -18.85 -14.54 -4.57
C ASP A 180 -19.40 -15.98 -4.74
N PRO A 181 -20.73 -16.18 -4.68
CA PRO A 181 -21.31 -17.53 -4.86
C PRO A 181 -21.03 -18.17 -6.22
N SER A 182 -20.67 -17.39 -7.25
CA SER A 182 -20.30 -17.88 -8.57
C SER A 182 -18.80 -18.24 -8.70
N GLY A 183 -18.02 -18.02 -7.63
CA GLY A 183 -16.61 -18.36 -7.55
C GLY A 183 -15.64 -17.24 -7.91
N HIS A 184 -16.11 -16.03 -8.25
CA HIS A 184 -15.21 -14.93 -8.64
C HIS A 184 -14.65 -14.20 -7.43
N ARG A 185 -13.37 -13.82 -7.51
CA ARG A 185 -12.69 -13.05 -6.47
C ARG A 185 -12.90 -11.55 -6.62
N TRP A 186 -13.43 -10.92 -5.59
CA TRP A 186 -13.61 -9.48 -5.49
C TRP A 186 -12.71 -8.89 -4.42
N MET A 187 -12.17 -7.71 -4.70
CA MET A 187 -11.51 -6.83 -3.73
C MET A 187 -12.37 -5.59 -3.57
N LEU A 188 -12.88 -5.37 -2.36
CA LEU A 188 -13.66 -4.19 -2.02
C LEU A 188 -12.68 -3.13 -1.52
N SER A 189 -12.77 -1.91 -2.04
CA SER A 189 -11.94 -0.78 -1.62
C SER A 189 -12.81 0.43 -1.38
N GLY A 190 -12.72 1.01 -0.18
CA GLY A 190 -13.48 2.19 0.20
C GLY A 190 -12.62 3.17 1.01
N PRO A 191 -13.20 4.31 1.41
CA PRO A 191 -12.50 5.29 2.25
C PRO A 191 -11.96 4.65 3.53
N ALA A 192 -10.73 4.99 3.92
CA ALA A 192 -10.23 4.65 5.25
C ALA A 192 -11.13 5.28 6.32
N THR A 193 -11.36 4.54 7.41
CA THR A 193 -12.14 5.07 8.54
C THR A 193 -11.37 6.13 9.32
N GLY A 194 -10.03 6.17 9.13
CA GLY A 194 -9.14 6.97 9.97
C GLY A 194 -9.02 6.42 11.39
N ALA A 195 -9.55 5.22 11.66
CA ALA A 195 -9.37 4.55 12.93
C ALA A 195 -7.88 4.30 13.15
N THR A 196 -7.38 4.68 14.32
CA THR A 196 -5.98 4.44 14.66
C THR A 196 -5.77 2.95 14.79
N VAL A 197 -4.95 2.37 13.89
CA VAL A 197 -4.51 0.99 14.02
C VAL A 197 -3.77 0.87 15.34
N GLN A 198 -4.22 -0.05 16.19
CA GLN A 198 -3.61 -0.26 17.50
C GLN A 198 -2.33 -1.09 17.37
N ILE A 199 -1.40 -0.85 18.28
CA ILE A 199 -0.16 -1.62 18.38
C ILE A 199 -0.46 -3.12 18.53
N GLN A 200 0.30 -3.95 17.83
CA GLN A 200 0.12 -5.39 17.79
C GLN A 200 1.22 -6.10 18.55
N HIS A 201 0.95 -7.35 18.93
CA HIS A 201 1.97 -8.23 19.49
C HIS A 201 3.19 -8.28 18.56
N GLY A 202 4.38 -8.02 19.10
CA GLY A 202 5.64 -8.01 18.35
C GLY A 202 6.02 -6.67 17.74
N ASP A 203 5.17 -5.64 17.75
CA ASP A 203 5.56 -4.29 17.35
C ASP A 203 6.48 -3.66 18.42
N VAL A 204 7.32 -2.71 18.00
CA VAL A 204 8.21 -1.93 18.86
C VAL A 204 7.47 -0.72 19.39
N GLY A 205 7.02 -0.75 20.64
CA GLY A 205 6.24 0.36 21.22
C GLY A 205 7.08 1.48 21.82
N TYR A 206 8.31 1.18 22.21
CA TYR A 206 9.24 2.17 22.76
C TYR A 206 10.67 1.76 22.43
N VAL A 207 11.52 2.76 22.18
CA VAL A 207 12.96 2.57 22.10
C VAL A 207 13.70 3.56 22.99
N SER A 208 14.88 3.19 23.48
CA SER A 208 15.77 4.13 24.13
C SER A 208 17.14 4.06 23.49
N VAL A 209 17.68 5.21 23.10
CA VAL A 209 19.12 5.32 22.84
C VAL A 209 19.84 5.10 24.16
N TRP A 210 20.76 4.14 24.16
CA TRP A 210 21.54 3.76 25.33
C TRP A 210 22.98 4.15 25.07
N ALA A 211 23.45 5.19 25.76
CA ALA A 211 24.79 5.74 25.59
C ALA A 211 25.49 5.87 26.95
N PRO A 212 26.84 5.97 27.00
CA PRO A 212 27.57 6.20 28.25
C PRO A 212 27.11 7.44 29.02
N ASP A 213 26.79 8.52 28.31
CA ASP A 213 26.33 9.79 28.85
C ASP A 213 25.07 10.25 28.09
N ALA A 214 23.94 10.28 28.81
CA ALA A 214 22.65 10.63 28.24
C ALA A 214 22.54 12.12 27.86
N GLU A 215 23.16 13.02 28.63
CA GLU A 215 23.11 14.46 28.34
C GLU A 215 23.93 14.79 27.09
N ARG A 216 25.11 14.16 26.95
CA ARG A 216 25.91 14.27 25.72
C ARG A 216 25.19 13.69 24.51
N ALA A 217 24.57 12.52 24.65
CA ALA A 217 23.76 11.92 23.58
C ALA A 217 22.60 12.84 23.20
N ALA A 218 21.89 13.41 24.19
CA ALA A 218 20.81 14.36 23.95
C ALA A 218 21.29 15.61 23.19
N ALA A 219 22.45 16.15 23.52
CA ALA A 219 23.05 17.27 22.78
C ALA A 219 23.41 16.87 21.34
N PHE A 220 24.01 15.68 21.15
CA PHE A 220 24.37 15.16 19.84
C PHE A 220 23.13 14.97 18.94
N TYR A 221 22.13 14.19 19.39
CA TYR A 221 20.92 13.92 18.61
C TYR A 221 20.02 15.15 18.49
N GLY A 222 20.06 16.07 19.46
CA GLY A 222 19.44 17.39 19.34
C GLY A 222 20.00 18.19 18.16
N HIS A 223 21.33 18.19 17.96
CA HIS A 223 21.96 18.83 16.80
C HIS A 223 21.67 18.09 15.49
N VAL A 224 21.84 16.76 15.47
CA VAL A 224 21.75 15.97 14.23
C VAL A 224 20.31 15.79 13.74
N LEU A 225 19.40 15.41 14.64
CA LEU A 225 18.02 15.03 14.33
C LEU A 225 16.99 16.09 14.72
N GLY A 226 17.38 17.13 15.48
CA GLY A 226 16.45 18.15 15.97
C GLY A 226 15.61 17.69 17.16
N TRP A 227 16.05 16.66 17.89
CA TRP A 227 15.33 16.16 19.06
C TRP A 227 15.29 17.18 20.20
N THR A 228 14.13 17.24 20.88
CA THR A 228 13.94 17.99 22.11
C THR A 228 13.85 17.02 23.28
N TYR A 229 14.91 16.96 24.08
CA TYR A 229 15.04 16.04 25.21
C TYR A 229 14.59 16.68 26.53
N ASP A 230 13.76 15.97 27.28
CA ASP A 230 13.40 16.31 28.65
C ASP A 230 14.21 15.46 29.64
N PRO A 231 15.21 16.04 30.35
CA PRO A 231 16.05 15.31 31.29
C PRO A 231 15.29 14.83 32.54
N ALA A 232 14.12 15.41 32.86
CA ALA A 232 13.35 14.98 34.03
C ALA A 232 12.65 13.63 33.79
N THR A 233 12.26 13.36 32.54
CA THR A 233 11.56 12.13 32.13
C THR A 233 12.45 11.18 31.32
N GLY A 234 13.59 11.67 30.81
CA GLY A 234 14.48 10.92 29.93
C GLY A 234 13.90 10.71 28.52
N GLN A 235 12.92 11.51 28.12
CA GLN A 235 12.16 11.33 26.86
C GLN A 235 12.50 12.40 25.81
N VAL A 236 12.39 12.01 24.55
CA VAL A 236 12.30 12.93 23.41
C VAL A 236 10.83 13.34 23.24
N THR A 237 10.58 14.64 23.15
CA THR A 237 9.23 15.23 23.29
C THR A 237 8.60 15.67 21.97
N ASN A 238 9.36 15.62 20.87
CA ASN A 238 8.94 16.08 19.55
C ASN A 238 8.95 14.97 18.48
N THR A 239 8.81 13.72 18.91
CA THR A 239 8.62 12.55 18.04
C THR A 239 7.25 11.95 18.29
N ARG A 240 6.68 11.30 17.26
CA ARG A 240 5.42 10.56 17.34
C ARG A 240 5.62 9.22 18.02
N GLN A 241 6.71 8.51 17.67
CA GLN A 241 7.08 7.31 18.40
C GLN A 241 7.72 7.69 19.75
N PRO A 242 7.37 7.01 20.85
CA PRO A 242 8.05 7.17 22.13
C PRO A 242 9.52 6.77 22.05
N ILE A 243 10.41 7.74 22.26
CA ILE A 243 11.87 7.58 22.22
C ILE A 243 12.47 8.16 23.50
N GLY A 244 13.31 7.39 24.18
CA GLY A 244 14.10 7.87 25.31
C GLY A 244 15.59 7.93 25.03
N ILE A 245 16.32 8.56 25.96
CA ILE A 245 17.78 8.54 26.02
C ILE A 245 18.18 8.20 27.45
N SER A 246 18.95 7.12 27.61
CA SER A 246 19.35 6.58 28.91
C SER A 246 20.86 6.40 28.98
N GLY A 247 21.42 6.75 30.15
CA GLY A 247 22.83 6.55 30.47
C GLY A 247 23.08 5.12 30.93
N VAL A 248 23.88 4.35 30.21
CA VAL A 248 24.25 2.97 30.58
C VAL A 248 25.74 2.73 30.45
N ALA A 249 26.29 1.89 31.31
CA ALA A 249 27.69 1.51 31.23
C ALA A 249 27.92 0.55 30.05
N GLY A 250 28.83 0.89 29.13
CA GLY A 250 29.21 0.06 27.99
C GLY A 250 28.68 0.56 26.65
N ALA A 251 28.93 -0.21 25.58
CA ALA A 251 28.51 0.12 24.21
C ALA A 251 27.07 -0.34 23.96
N GLY A 252 26.11 0.37 24.53
CA GLY A 252 24.71 0.29 24.09
C GLY A 252 24.52 1.09 22.79
N THR A 253 23.50 0.76 22.01
CA THR A 253 23.06 1.59 20.87
C THR A 253 21.58 1.88 21.00
N LEU A 254 20.76 0.82 21.00
CA LEU A 254 19.31 0.91 21.12
C LEU A 254 18.78 -0.20 22.01
N PHE A 255 17.97 0.19 22.98
CA PHE A 255 17.12 -0.72 23.75
C PHE A 255 15.71 -0.70 23.17
N CYS A 256 15.12 -1.88 22.95
CA CYS A 256 13.78 -2.03 22.39
C CYS A 256 12.79 -2.59 23.42
N CYS A 257 11.58 -2.04 23.42
CA CYS A 257 10.45 -2.55 24.18
C CYS A 257 9.31 -2.96 23.24
N TYR A 258 8.94 -4.23 23.26
CA TYR A 258 7.97 -4.82 22.32
C TYR A 258 6.59 -5.01 22.94
N ALA A 259 5.54 -4.71 22.20
CA ALA A 259 4.18 -4.95 22.67
C ALA A 259 3.88 -6.45 22.71
N VAL A 260 3.21 -6.89 23.78
CA VAL A 260 2.70 -8.25 23.92
C VAL A 260 1.24 -8.20 24.39
N THR A 261 0.50 -9.27 24.08
CA THR A 261 -0.91 -9.44 24.45
C THR A 261 -1.11 -10.20 25.75
N ASP A 262 -0.07 -10.90 26.23
CA ASP A 262 -0.05 -11.67 27.48
C ASP A 262 1.35 -11.59 28.09
N LEU A 263 1.50 -10.82 29.17
CA LEU A 263 2.79 -10.61 29.84
C LEU A 263 3.28 -11.87 30.56
N ASP A 264 2.37 -12.67 31.12
CA ASP A 264 2.71 -13.93 31.78
C ASP A 264 3.10 -15.00 30.75
N GLY A 265 2.42 -15.02 29.61
CA GLY A 265 2.77 -15.80 28.43
C GLY A 265 4.15 -15.45 27.91
N ALA A 266 4.43 -14.15 27.72
CA ALA A 266 5.74 -13.66 27.32
C ALA A 266 6.84 -14.07 28.33
N ARG A 267 6.59 -13.92 29.64
CA ARG A 267 7.53 -14.39 30.69
C ARG A 267 7.85 -15.88 30.55
N ARG A 268 6.84 -16.74 30.39
CA ARG A 268 7.06 -18.18 30.18
C ARG A 268 7.83 -18.46 28.89
N ALA A 269 7.50 -17.75 27.81
CA ALA A 269 8.17 -17.87 26.52
C ALA A 269 9.66 -17.51 26.64
N ILE A 270 9.99 -16.40 27.32
CA ILE A 270 11.37 -15.95 27.58
C ILE A 270 12.16 -17.03 28.32
N VAL A 271 11.65 -17.53 29.46
CA VAL A 271 12.32 -18.58 30.24
C VAL A 271 12.53 -19.84 29.41
N SER A 272 11.49 -20.28 28.69
CA SER A 272 11.57 -21.49 27.86
C SER A 272 12.51 -21.34 26.65
N GLY A 273 12.73 -20.10 26.20
CA GLY A 273 13.65 -19.75 25.13
C GLY A 273 15.11 -19.61 25.60
N GLY A 274 15.37 -19.69 26.91
CA GLY A 274 16.70 -19.53 27.49
C GLY A 274 17.07 -18.09 27.88
N GLY A 275 16.12 -17.15 27.83
CA GLY A 275 16.31 -15.79 28.33
C GLY A 275 15.96 -15.65 29.82
N GLU A 276 16.32 -14.51 30.40
CA GLU A 276 16.10 -14.24 31.83
C GLU A 276 15.11 -13.07 32.02
N PRO A 277 13.87 -13.31 32.49
CA PRO A 277 12.93 -12.23 32.74
C PRO A 277 13.24 -11.55 34.07
N GLY A 278 13.17 -10.21 34.07
CA GLY A 278 13.31 -9.37 35.24
C GLY A 278 12.01 -9.19 36.02
N GLN A 279 11.96 -8.07 36.75
CA GLN A 279 10.78 -7.65 37.50
C GLN A 279 9.84 -6.86 36.59
N THR A 280 8.54 -7.04 36.85
CA THR A 280 7.50 -6.25 36.20
C THR A 280 7.38 -4.88 36.87
N ARG A 281 7.18 -3.83 36.07
CA ARG A 281 6.94 -2.45 36.53
C ARG A 281 5.70 -1.89 35.85
N GLU A 282 4.89 -1.17 36.60
CA GLU A 282 3.68 -0.50 36.09
C GLU A 282 4.01 0.93 35.66
N PHE A 283 3.50 1.32 34.49
CA PHE A 283 3.56 2.66 33.96
C PHE A 283 2.17 3.06 33.41
N ASP A 284 1.95 4.36 33.21
CA ASP A 284 0.66 4.86 32.69
C ASP A 284 0.33 4.32 31.30
N PHE A 285 1.35 3.99 30.49
CA PHE A 285 1.19 3.44 29.14
C PHE A 285 1.11 1.90 29.10
N GLY A 286 1.32 1.22 30.22
CA GLY A 286 1.31 -0.23 30.26
C GLY A 286 2.23 -0.86 31.31
N THR A 287 2.12 -2.17 31.40
CA THR A 287 2.91 -2.99 32.32
C THR A 287 4.12 -3.53 31.59
N VAL A 288 5.33 -3.18 32.05
CA VAL A 288 6.61 -3.52 31.39
C VAL A 288 7.31 -4.65 32.13
N LEU A 289 7.88 -5.59 31.39
CA LEU A 289 8.80 -6.63 31.84
C LEU A 289 10.13 -6.49 31.11
N GLU A 290 11.17 -6.04 31.81
CA GLU A 290 12.55 -6.09 31.33
C GLU A 290 13.03 -7.55 31.30
N ALA A 291 13.90 -7.89 30.34
CA ALA A 291 14.48 -9.23 30.20
C ALA A 291 15.82 -9.19 29.45
N THR A 292 16.57 -10.29 29.53
CA THR A 292 17.67 -10.58 28.60
C THR A 292 17.33 -11.78 27.73
N ASP A 293 17.83 -11.77 26.50
CA ASP A 293 17.74 -12.92 25.60
C ASP A 293 18.82 -13.98 25.95
N PRO A 294 18.85 -15.15 25.27
CA PRO A 294 19.81 -16.22 25.58
C PRO A 294 21.28 -15.85 25.36
N THR A 295 21.54 -14.75 24.64
CA THR A 295 22.87 -14.19 24.43
C THR A 295 23.23 -13.12 25.47
N GLY A 296 22.30 -12.78 26.35
CA GLY A 296 22.42 -11.73 27.35
C GLY A 296 22.02 -10.34 26.84
N ALA A 297 21.48 -10.22 25.62
CA ALA A 297 21.09 -8.92 25.08
C ALA A 297 19.83 -8.39 25.80
N PRO A 298 19.85 -7.16 26.33
CA PRO A 298 18.74 -6.60 27.08
C PRO A 298 17.61 -6.13 26.15
N PHE A 299 16.38 -6.39 26.55
CA PHE A 299 15.16 -5.88 25.92
C PHE A 299 14.03 -5.77 26.95
N ALA A 300 12.87 -5.27 26.54
CA ALA A 300 11.65 -5.39 27.33
C ALA A 300 10.47 -5.84 26.48
N VAL A 301 9.46 -6.37 27.15
CA VAL A 301 8.11 -6.50 26.61
C VAL A 301 7.15 -5.69 27.46
N PHE A 302 6.06 -5.20 26.88
CA PHE A 302 5.03 -4.50 27.63
C PHE A 302 3.64 -4.90 27.18
N LEU A 303 2.72 -4.95 28.15
CA LEU A 303 1.29 -5.04 27.88
C LEU A 303 0.73 -3.61 27.82
N PRO A 304 0.30 -3.13 26.64
CA PRO A 304 -0.21 -1.76 26.50
C PRO A 304 -1.45 -1.53 27.38
N ALA A 305 -1.51 -0.36 28.02
CA ALA A 305 -2.71 0.10 28.69
C ALA A 305 -3.53 1.00 27.75
N GLY A 306 -4.80 0.64 27.51
CA GLY A 306 -5.70 1.43 26.68
C GLY A 306 -5.34 1.44 25.19
N GLU A 307 -5.68 2.53 24.51
CA GLU A 307 -5.40 2.70 23.08
C GLU A 307 -3.95 3.19 22.87
N THR A 308 -3.13 2.38 22.22
CA THR A 308 -1.76 2.71 21.82
C THR A 308 -1.67 2.65 20.30
N PRO A 309 -1.42 3.77 19.62
CA PRO A 309 -1.24 3.79 18.17
C PRO A 309 -0.12 2.85 17.74
N ARG A 310 -0.37 2.10 16.67
CA ARG A 310 0.65 1.29 16.03
C ARG A 310 1.71 2.20 15.43
N PRO A 311 3.01 1.92 15.62
CA PRO A 311 4.08 2.65 14.96
C PRO A 311 3.92 2.68 13.43
N GLU A 312 4.41 3.74 12.81
CA GLU A 312 4.50 3.82 11.35
C GLU A 312 5.52 2.82 10.82
N LEU A 313 5.31 2.36 9.59
CA LEU A 313 6.18 1.33 9.01
C LEU A 313 7.62 1.85 8.80
N ASN A 314 7.77 3.09 8.34
CA ASN A 314 9.04 3.71 7.94
C ASN A 314 9.31 5.06 8.66
N GLY A 315 8.72 5.27 9.84
CA GLY A 315 8.74 6.57 10.52
C GLY A 315 7.81 7.61 9.86
N SER A 316 7.41 8.63 10.61
CA SER A 316 6.49 9.68 10.13
C SER A 316 7.16 10.96 9.63
N GLY A 317 8.50 11.05 9.68
CA GLY A 317 9.24 12.24 9.28
C GLY A 317 10.62 12.33 9.93
N PRO A 318 11.38 13.42 9.71
CA PRO A 318 12.73 13.58 10.23
C PRO A 318 12.81 13.38 11.75
N GLY A 319 13.81 12.62 12.20
CA GLY A 319 14.02 12.27 13.61
C GLY A 319 13.26 11.04 14.09
N GLU A 320 12.38 10.44 13.28
CA GLU A 320 11.65 9.22 13.62
C GLU A 320 12.46 7.95 13.30
N LEU A 321 12.14 6.86 14.00
CA LEU A 321 12.72 5.54 13.74
C LEU A 321 12.09 4.95 12.47
N SER A 322 12.91 4.66 11.45
CA SER A 322 12.44 4.12 10.18
C SER A 322 12.78 2.64 9.97
N TYR A 323 13.87 2.18 10.59
CA TYR A 323 14.32 0.79 10.48
C TYR A 323 15.12 0.38 11.71
N ILE A 324 15.08 -0.91 12.07
CA ILE A 324 15.96 -1.51 13.10
C ILE A 324 16.75 -2.66 12.48
N THR A 325 18.06 -2.61 12.63
CA THR A 325 18.94 -3.73 12.24
C THR A 325 19.47 -4.43 13.48
N TYR A 326 19.12 -5.71 13.64
CA TYR A 326 19.70 -6.58 14.67
C TYR A 326 20.92 -7.31 14.08
N GLU A 327 22.11 -6.93 14.49
CA GLU A 327 23.34 -7.64 14.16
C GLU A 327 23.65 -8.62 15.30
N VAL A 328 23.75 -9.91 14.99
CA VAL A 328 23.92 -10.96 16.00
C VAL A 328 24.99 -11.98 15.58
N PRO A 329 25.63 -12.68 16.53
CA PRO A 329 26.55 -13.75 16.19
C PRO A 329 25.88 -14.94 15.48
N ASP A 330 24.69 -15.36 15.94
CA ASP A 330 23.94 -16.49 15.39
C ASP A 330 22.49 -16.12 15.10
N SER A 331 22.15 -16.05 13.81
CA SER A 331 20.77 -15.78 13.38
C SER A 331 19.80 -16.87 13.80
N THR A 332 20.25 -18.11 13.95
CA THR A 332 19.38 -19.25 14.27
C THR A 332 18.84 -19.12 15.68
N THR A 333 19.71 -18.86 16.66
CA THR A 333 19.32 -18.62 18.05
C THR A 333 18.40 -17.40 18.16
N PHE A 334 18.75 -16.29 17.50
CA PHE A 334 17.91 -15.08 17.50
C PHE A 334 16.51 -15.37 16.98
N LYS A 335 16.40 -15.97 15.78
CA LYS A 335 15.10 -16.31 15.16
C LYS A 335 14.30 -17.25 16.05
N GLN A 336 14.89 -18.30 16.59
CA GLN A 336 14.19 -19.25 17.46
C GLN A 336 13.62 -18.59 18.71
N PHE A 337 14.38 -17.68 19.32
CA PHE A 337 13.94 -16.97 20.51
C PHE A 337 12.84 -15.96 20.20
N TYR A 338 13.06 -15.04 19.27
CA TYR A 338 12.11 -13.97 18.99
C TYR A 338 10.85 -14.45 18.24
N SER A 339 10.91 -15.53 17.44
CA SER A 339 9.70 -16.20 16.93
C SER A 339 8.81 -16.72 18.06
N ARG A 340 9.41 -17.19 19.16
CA ARG A 340 8.68 -17.73 20.30
C ARG A 340 8.05 -16.63 21.15
N VAL A 341 8.79 -15.55 21.40
CA VAL A 341 8.37 -14.48 22.31
C VAL A 341 7.47 -13.45 21.62
N LEU A 342 7.76 -13.10 20.36
CA LEU A 342 7.12 -11.99 19.62
C LEU A 342 6.32 -12.46 18.40
N PHE A 343 6.26 -13.76 18.15
CA PHE A 343 5.59 -14.36 16.98
C PHE A 343 6.08 -13.82 15.62
N TRP A 344 7.30 -13.28 15.61
CA TRP A 344 7.95 -12.87 14.37
C TRP A 344 8.19 -14.07 13.46
N THR A 345 8.02 -13.83 12.16
CA THR A 345 8.51 -14.74 11.13
C THR A 345 9.58 -14.03 10.32
N PHE A 346 10.35 -14.80 9.54
CA PHE A 346 11.56 -14.29 8.90
C PHE A 346 11.60 -14.71 7.44
N GLU A 347 11.90 -13.75 6.57
CA GLU A 347 12.12 -13.98 5.15
C GLU A 347 13.59 -13.77 4.80
N PRO A 348 14.19 -14.59 3.92
CA PRO A 348 15.57 -14.39 3.49
C PRO A 348 15.78 -13.00 2.88
N GLY A 349 16.83 -12.33 3.35
CA GLY A 349 17.28 -11.03 2.85
C GLY A 349 18.18 -11.16 1.62
N ARG A 350 18.86 -10.05 1.30
CA ARG A 350 19.75 -9.94 0.12
C ARG A 350 21.22 -10.19 0.41
N ILE A 351 21.59 -10.29 1.68
CA ILE A 351 22.96 -10.54 2.13
C ILE A 351 23.05 -11.94 2.75
N ASP A 352 24.27 -12.45 2.87
CA ASP A 352 24.52 -13.71 3.56
C ASP A 352 24.08 -13.62 5.02
N ASP A 353 23.37 -14.66 5.47
CA ASP A 353 22.68 -14.73 6.77
C ASP A 353 21.85 -13.48 7.15
N GLY A 354 21.33 -12.76 6.14
CA GLY A 354 20.42 -11.63 6.33
C GLY A 354 18.95 -12.06 6.26
N TRP A 355 18.11 -11.47 7.10
CA TRP A 355 16.70 -11.83 7.22
C TRP A 355 15.83 -10.59 7.46
N GLY A 356 14.71 -10.48 6.76
CA GLY A 356 13.66 -9.50 7.05
C GLY A 356 12.70 -10.02 8.12
N VAL A 357 12.43 -9.22 9.14
CA VAL A 357 11.48 -9.54 10.21
C VAL A 357 10.07 -9.18 9.74
N GLN A 358 9.17 -10.15 9.78
CA GLN A 358 7.77 -9.99 9.42
C GLN A 358 6.90 -9.84 10.66
N GLY A 359 5.87 -9.00 10.56
CA GLY A 359 4.91 -8.76 11.66
C GLY A 359 5.39 -7.77 12.72
N SER A 360 6.46 -7.02 12.46
CA SER A 360 6.96 -5.95 13.33
C SER A 360 6.80 -4.57 12.69
N ARG A 361 6.65 -3.55 13.53
CA ARG A 361 6.80 -2.13 13.16
C ARG A 361 7.68 -1.38 14.17
N PRO A 362 8.57 -0.48 13.72
CA PRO A 362 8.88 -0.19 12.32
C PRO A 362 9.57 -1.38 11.63
N MET A 363 9.82 -1.27 10.32
CA MET A 363 10.51 -2.33 9.58
C MET A 363 11.79 -2.73 10.30
N SER A 364 12.03 -4.04 10.34
CA SER A 364 13.17 -4.60 11.05
C SER A 364 13.82 -5.68 10.22
N GLY A 365 15.14 -5.75 10.29
CA GLY A 365 15.92 -6.83 9.71
C GLY A 365 16.98 -7.29 10.67
N MET A 366 17.55 -8.46 10.38
CA MET A 366 18.62 -9.01 11.17
C MET A 366 19.69 -9.62 10.28
N ALA A 367 20.94 -9.58 10.74
CA ALA A 367 22.09 -10.18 10.08
C ALA A 367 22.88 -11.00 11.09
N GLY A 368 23.17 -12.26 10.75
CA GLY A 368 24.04 -13.11 11.55
C GLY A 368 25.54 -12.88 11.25
N GLY A 369 26.41 -13.52 12.03
CA GLY A 369 27.86 -13.47 11.85
C GLY A 369 28.55 -12.23 12.44
N ALA A 370 27.83 -11.41 13.21
CA ALA A 370 28.44 -10.28 13.93
C ALA A 370 29.32 -10.75 15.09
N GLU A 371 30.35 -9.99 15.44
CA GLU A 371 31.25 -10.33 16.55
C GLU A 371 30.54 -10.25 17.92
N GLN A 372 29.57 -9.33 18.02
CA GLN A 372 28.76 -9.09 19.22
C GLN A 372 27.35 -8.66 18.82
N THR A 373 26.37 -8.92 19.68
CA THR A 373 24.99 -8.46 19.48
C THR A 373 24.90 -6.94 19.53
N THR A 374 24.39 -6.31 18.48
CA THR A 374 24.18 -4.87 18.39
C THR A 374 22.83 -4.57 17.73
N THR A 375 22.08 -3.62 18.28
CA THR A 375 20.80 -3.16 17.69
C THR A 375 20.99 -1.76 17.11
N VAL A 376 21.08 -1.66 15.79
CA VAL A 376 21.41 -0.39 15.11
C VAL A 376 20.13 0.27 14.60
N PRO A 377 19.75 1.45 15.12
CA PRO A 377 18.59 2.19 14.62
C PRO A 377 18.93 2.89 13.29
N MET A 378 17.90 3.08 12.46
CA MET A 378 17.93 4.04 11.36
C MET A 378 16.96 5.18 11.64
N TRP A 379 17.47 6.41 11.60
CA TRP A 379 16.70 7.62 11.80
C TRP A 379 16.41 8.29 10.46
N THR A 380 15.17 8.75 10.29
CA THR A 380 14.75 9.47 9.08
C THR A 380 15.34 10.88 9.08
N VAL A 381 15.78 11.37 7.93
CA VAL A 381 16.26 12.74 7.74
C VAL A 381 15.73 13.34 6.44
N ALA A 382 15.50 14.65 6.45
CA ALA A 382 15.04 15.38 5.26
C ALA A 382 16.14 15.50 4.18
N ASP A 383 17.38 15.67 4.62
CA ASP A 383 18.57 15.84 3.77
C ASP A 383 19.74 15.12 4.42
N ILE A 384 20.22 14.06 3.75
CA ILE A 384 21.25 13.19 4.30
C ILE A 384 22.64 13.84 4.30
N ASP A 385 22.97 14.68 3.31
CA ASP A 385 24.27 15.33 3.23
C ASP A 385 24.41 16.40 4.33
N ALA A 386 23.32 17.14 4.57
CA ALA A 386 23.24 18.07 5.69
C ALA A 386 23.29 17.35 7.04
N ALA A 387 22.61 16.21 7.18
CA ALA A 387 22.63 15.43 8.42
C ALA A 387 24.01 14.83 8.71
N VAL A 388 24.69 14.29 7.70
CA VAL A 388 26.08 13.80 7.81
C VAL A 388 27.05 14.92 8.21
N SER A 389 26.87 16.13 7.67
CA SER A 389 27.66 17.29 8.08
C SER A 389 27.47 17.60 9.57
N ARG A 390 26.21 17.56 10.06
CA ARG A 390 25.90 17.75 11.49
C ARG A 390 26.50 16.66 12.38
N VAL A 391 26.56 15.41 11.91
CA VAL A 391 27.25 14.32 12.64
C VAL A 391 28.71 14.65 12.88
N ILE A 392 29.42 15.10 11.84
CA ILE A 392 30.84 15.46 11.93
C ILE A 392 31.04 16.67 12.87
N GLU A 393 30.20 17.70 12.75
CA GLU A 393 30.25 18.89 13.60
C GLU A 393 30.04 18.57 15.08
N ALA A 394 29.15 17.63 15.39
CA ALA A 394 28.86 17.18 16.75
C ALA A 394 29.91 16.19 17.30
N GLY A 395 30.97 15.86 16.55
CA GLY A 395 32.04 14.96 16.99
C GLY A 395 31.79 13.47 16.74
N GLY A 396 30.75 13.13 15.97
CA GLY A 396 30.50 11.77 15.49
C GLY A 396 31.38 11.39 14.30
N THR A 397 31.29 10.13 13.89
CA THR A 397 32.06 9.57 12.77
C THR A 397 31.15 9.01 11.69
N VAL A 398 31.49 9.24 10.42
CA VAL A 398 30.78 8.64 9.27
C VAL A 398 31.53 7.38 8.85
N LEU A 399 30.93 6.21 9.13
CA LEU A 399 31.50 4.90 8.80
C LEU A 399 31.27 4.54 7.33
N GLN A 400 30.09 4.90 6.80
CA GLN A 400 29.73 4.73 5.40
C GLN A 400 29.14 6.04 4.87
N GLN A 401 29.75 6.59 3.83
CA GLN A 401 29.26 7.81 3.17
C GLN A 401 27.87 7.60 2.54
N PRO A 402 27.07 8.67 2.37
CA PRO A 402 25.77 8.59 1.70
C PRO A 402 25.82 7.79 0.40
N SER A 403 25.01 6.75 0.32
CA SER A 403 24.92 5.87 -0.85
C SER A 403 23.47 5.57 -1.18
N ARG A 404 23.15 5.57 -2.48
CA ARG A 404 21.80 5.29 -2.96
C ARG A 404 21.55 3.78 -2.97
N GLN A 405 20.46 3.39 -2.34
CA GLN A 405 19.87 2.05 -2.32
C GLN A 405 18.55 2.08 -3.10
N ASP A 406 17.96 0.90 -3.36
CA ASP A 406 16.68 0.79 -4.06
C ASP A 406 15.52 1.53 -3.37
N TYR A 407 15.63 1.72 -2.06
CA TYR A 407 14.57 2.26 -1.21
C TYR A 407 14.87 3.66 -0.65
N GLY A 408 16.05 4.24 -0.91
CA GLY A 408 16.42 5.54 -0.36
C GLY A 408 17.92 5.80 -0.39
N VAL A 409 18.36 6.92 0.15
CA VAL A 409 19.79 7.19 0.41
C VAL A 409 20.07 6.92 1.87
N MET A 410 21.17 6.22 2.16
CA MET A 410 21.56 5.92 3.54
C MET A 410 23.04 6.19 3.81
N ALA A 411 23.35 6.47 5.08
CA ALA A 411 24.70 6.63 5.59
C ALA A 411 24.81 5.94 6.95
N GLU A 412 25.97 5.36 7.26
CA GLU A 412 26.25 4.74 8.55
C GLU A 412 27.15 5.64 9.38
N CYS A 413 26.80 5.86 10.64
CA CYS A 413 27.49 6.78 11.53
C CYS A 413 27.67 6.19 12.94
N THR A 414 28.57 6.80 13.70
CA THR A 414 28.58 6.73 15.16
C THR A 414 28.32 8.11 15.75
N ASP A 415 27.75 8.15 16.94
CA ASP A 415 27.75 9.37 17.75
C ASP A 415 29.15 9.68 18.32
N ASP A 416 29.24 10.72 19.14
CA ASP A 416 30.47 11.16 19.82
C ASP A 416 30.88 10.26 21.01
N GLN A 417 30.20 9.12 21.17
CA GLN A 417 30.40 8.11 22.21
C GLN A 417 30.59 6.70 21.63
N GLY A 418 30.49 6.54 20.31
CA GLY A 418 30.69 5.28 19.59
C GLY A 418 29.41 4.48 19.34
N CYS A 419 28.23 5.00 19.68
CA CYS A 419 26.96 4.33 19.41
C CYS A 419 26.63 4.39 17.91
N ARG A 420 26.51 3.22 17.26
CA ARG A 420 26.21 3.11 15.82
C ARG A 420 24.74 3.43 15.53
N PHE A 421 24.51 4.12 14.42
CA PHE A 421 23.19 4.36 13.84
C PHE A 421 23.29 4.61 12.33
N TYR A 422 22.17 4.45 11.63
CA TYR A 422 22.01 4.85 10.24
C TYR A 422 21.20 6.14 10.11
N LEU A 423 21.49 6.91 9.08
CA LEU A 423 20.62 7.99 8.59
C LEU A 423 19.97 7.53 7.29
N GLY A 424 18.66 7.73 7.16
CA GLY A 424 17.89 7.36 5.96
C GLY A 424 17.10 8.54 5.40
N GLN A 425 17.22 8.77 4.10
CA GLN A 425 16.40 9.71 3.34
C GLN A 425 15.58 8.93 2.30
N PHE A 426 14.25 8.97 2.43
CA PHE A 426 13.30 8.16 1.67
C PHE A 426 12.45 9.02 0.72
#